data_AF-A0A933EMT8-F1
#
_entry.id   AF-A0A933EMT8-F1
#
_cell.length_a   1.000
_cell.length_b   1.000
_cell.length_c   1.000
_cell.angle_alpha   90.00
_cell.angle_beta   90.00
_cell.angle_gamma   90.00
#
_symmetry.space_group_name_H-M   'P 1'
#
loop_
_entity.id
_entity.type
_entity.pdbx_description
1 polymer ?
#
loop_
_entity_poly.entity_id
_entity_poly.type
_entity_poly.pdbx_seq_one_letter_code
_entity_poly.pdbx_strand_id
1 'polypeptide(L)' 'MAVITGAAGGLGRIVTRHLAERGTRLALFGTHVDRLNELVRELNLPDDGVLTMAVDLGNADAAKAAAEAVI' A
#
# COMPACT_ATOMS: atom_id res chain seq x y z
N MET A 1 5.59 -10.49 2.90
CA MET A 1 4.76 -9.28 2.72
C MET A 1 5.67 -8.18 2.22
N ALA A 2 5.20 -7.35 1.29
CA ALA A 2 5.97 -6.25 0.73
C ALA A 2 5.32 -4.91 1.09
N VAL A 3 6.13 -3.93 1.47
CA VAL A 3 5.68 -2.59 1.85
C VAL A 3 5.97 -1.62 0.70
N ILE A 4 4.96 -0.87 0.29
CA ILE A 4 5.05 0.06 -0.84
C ILE A 4 4.58 1.43 -0.36
N THR A 5 5.53 2.37 -0.30
CA THR A 5 5.26 3.78 -0.03
C THR A 5 5.00 4.52 -1.35
N GLY A 6 3.99 5.40 -1.39
CA GLY A 6 3.59 6.03 -2.63
C GLY A 6 2.94 5.05 -3.62
N ALA A 7 2.26 4.02 -3.10
CA ALA A 7 1.68 2.94 -3.90
C ALA A 7 0.71 3.43 -5.00
N ALA A 8 -0.02 4.52 -4.75
CA ALA A 8 -0.92 5.13 -5.72
C ALA A 8 -0.23 5.93 -6.86
N GLY A 9 1.10 6.12 -6.81
CA GLY A 9 1.87 6.83 -7.82
C GLY A 9 2.23 5.96 -9.04
N GLY A 10 2.76 6.57 -10.10
CA GLY A 10 3.00 5.88 -11.38
C GLY A 10 3.81 4.58 -11.27
N LEU A 11 4.95 4.60 -10.55
CA LEU A 11 5.76 3.40 -10.31
C LEU A 11 5.14 2.48 -9.26
N GLY A 12 4.54 3.06 -8.20
CA GLY A 12 3.90 2.30 -7.13
C GLY A 12 2.83 1.35 -7.65
N ARG A 13 2.00 1.80 -8.60
CA ARG A 13 0.95 0.97 -9.21
C ARG A 13 1.52 -0.23 -9.97
N ILE A 14 2.61 -0.02 -10.73
CA ILE A 14 3.27 -1.07 -11.51
C ILE A 14 3.89 -2.12 -10.58
N VAL A 15 4.60 -1.68 -9.54
CA VAL A 15 5.23 -2.56 -8.56
C VAL A 15 4.19 -3.34 -7.76
N THR A 16 3.12 -2.66 -7.32
CA THR A 16 1.98 -3.28 -6.62
C THR A 16 1.38 -4.40 -7.45
N ARG A 17 1.08 -4.14 -8.73
CA ARG A 17 0.56 -5.15 -9.67
C ARG A 17 1.48 -6.35 -9.79
N HIS A 18 2.78 -6.12 -10.05
CA HIS A 18 3.75 -7.20 -10.25
C HIS A 18 3.94 -8.09 -9.02
N LEU A 19 3.82 -7.52 -7.82
CA LEU A 19 3.90 -8.26 -6.56
C LEU A 19 2.59 -8.98 -6.24
N ALA A 20 1.45 -8.38 -6.56
CA ALA A 20 0.13 -8.97 -6.43
C ALA A 20 -0.02 -10.22 -7.31
N GLU A 21 0.44 -10.15 -8.56
CA GLU A 21 0.43 -11.30 -9.50
C GLU A 21 1.24 -12.50 -8.97
N ARG A 22 2.17 -12.26 -8.05
CA ARG A 22 2.99 -13.30 -7.39
C ARG A 22 2.33 -13.84 -6.11
N GLY A 23 1.12 -13.39 -5.77
CA GLY A 23 0.42 -13.75 -4.53
C GLY A 23 1.07 -13.19 -3.26
N THR A 24 1.87 -12.13 -3.39
CA THR A 24 2.54 -11.51 -2.24
C THR A 24 1.54 -10.68 -1.46
N ARG A 25 1.54 -10.78 -0.13
CA ARG A 25 0.79 -9.84 0.73
C ARG A 25 1.38 -8.45 0.66
N LEU A 26 0.55 -7.41 0.55
CA LEU A 26 1.00 -6.04 0.27
C LEU A 26 0.56 -5.06 1.36
N ALA A 27 1.45 -4.18 1.77
CA ALA A 27 1.10 -2.97 2.54
C ALA A 27 1.28 -1.76 1.64
N LEU A 28 0.20 -1.02 1.40
CA LEU A 28 0.15 0.12 0.51
C LEU A 28 -0.03 1.39 1.35
N PHE A 29 1.00 2.22 1.35
CA PHE A 29 1.01 3.50 2.05
C PHE A 29 1.02 4.66 1.05
N GLY A 30 0.29 5.71 1.38
CA GLY A 30 0.26 6.96 0.62
C GLY A 30 -0.56 8.00 1.34
N THR A 31 -0.53 9.24 0.88
CA THR A 31 -1.26 10.33 1.54
C THR A 31 -2.76 10.33 1.26
N HIS A 32 -3.21 9.64 0.21
CA HIS A 32 -4.60 9.65 -0.25
C HIS A 32 -5.18 8.24 -0.25
N VAL A 33 -6.03 7.92 0.74
CA VAL A 33 -6.65 6.59 0.88
C VAL A 33 -7.52 6.23 -0.32
N ASP A 34 -8.23 7.20 -0.91
CA ASP A 34 -9.11 6.97 -2.05
C ASP A 34 -8.36 6.38 -3.25
N ARG A 35 -7.15 6.89 -3.53
CA ARG A 35 -6.32 6.36 -4.61
C ARG A 35 -5.74 4.98 -4.31
N LEU A 36 -5.51 4.66 -3.03
CA LEU A 36 -5.09 3.32 -2.61
C LEU A 36 -6.24 2.33 -2.78
N ASN A 37 -7.46 2.71 -2.39
CA ASN A 37 -8.65 1.88 -2.53
C ASN A 37 -9.02 1.68 -4.01
N GLU A 38 -8.87 2.71 -4.84
CA GLU A 38 -8.97 2.58 -6.30
C GLU A 38 -7.99 1.54 -6.82
N LEU A 39 -6.71 1.63 -6.43
CA LEU A 39 -5.68 0.68 -6.84
C LEU A 39 -5.98 -0.77 -6.41
N VAL A 40 -6.47 -0.97 -5.18
CA VAL A 40 -6.88 -2.29 -4.67
C VAL A 40 -8.01 -2.87 -5.54
N ARG A 41 -9.00 -2.05 -5.89
CA ARG A 41 -10.13 -2.44 -6.74
C ARG A 41 -9.69 -2.72 -8.19
N GLU A 42 -8.86 -1.85 -8.76
CA GLU A 42 -8.32 -2.01 -10.12
C GLU A 42 -7.53 -3.30 -10.27
N LEU A 43 -6.73 -3.64 -9.25
CA LEU A 43 -5.91 -4.85 -9.25
C LEU A 43 -6.63 -6.08 -8.68
N ASN A 44 -7.91 -5.94 -8.30
CA ASN A 44 -8.74 -6.97 -7.69
C ASN A 44 -8.01 -7.74 -6.57
N LEU A 45 -7.32 -6.98 -5.71
CA LEU A 45 -6.52 -7.57 -4.63
C LEU A 45 -7.45 -8.15 -3.55
N PRO A 46 -7.11 -9.31 -2.96
CA PRO A 46 -7.87 -9.86 -1.86
C PRO A 46 -7.72 -8.99 -0.61
N ASP A 47 -8.83 -8.67 0.06
CA ASP A 47 -8.85 -7.88 1.31
C ASP A 47 -7.95 -8.49 2.41
N ASP A 48 -7.87 -9.82 2.50
CA ASP A 48 -7.04 -10.53 3.48
C ASP A 48 -5.53 -10.48 3.15
N GLY A 49 -5.19 -10.07 1.93
CA GLY A 49 -3.82 -9.98 1.42
C GLY A 49 -3.28 -8.56 1.28
N VAL A 50 -4.09 -7.53 1.56
CA VAL A 50 -3.69 -6.14 1.38
C VAL A 50 -4.03 -5.27 2.58
N LEU A 51 -3.03 -4.56 3.08
CA LEU A 51 -3.19 -3.49 4.07
C LEU A 51 -3.09 -2.16 3.34
N THR A 52 -4.12 -1.31 3.40
CA THR A 52 -4.07 0.06 2.91
C THR A 52 -4.12 1.04 4.06
N MET A 53 -3.24 2.04 4.06
CA MET A 53 -3.30 3.09 5.07
C MET A 53 -2.87 4.44 4.50
N ALA A 54 -3.67 5.45 4.80
CA ALA A 54 -3.28 6.83 4.55
C ALA A 54 -2.25 7.26 5.59
N VAL A 55 -1.04 7.54 5.15
CA VAL A 55 0.03 8.05 6.00
C VAL A 55 0.85 9.09 5.23
N ASP A 56 1.12 10.19 5.92
CA ASP A 56 2.13 11.16 5.53
C ASP A 56 3.46 10.78 6.17
N LEU A 57 4.38 10.24 5.37
CA LEU A 57 5.72 9.84 5.82
C LEU A 57 6.64 11.03 6.11
N GLY A 58 6.23 12.27 5.80
CA GLY A 58 6.92 13.47 6.27
C GLY A 58 6.78 13.68 7.78
N ASN A 59 5.80 13.04 8.42
CA ASN A 59 5.63 13.04 9.87
C ASN A 59 6.23 11.77 10.49
N ALA A 60 7.20 11.96 11.40
CA ALA A 60 7.92 10.86 12.03
C ALA A 60 7.02 9.93 12.86
N ASP A 61 6.02 10.47 13.58
CA ASP A 61 5.06 9.67 14.35
C ASP A 61 4.16 8.85 13.43
N ALA A 62 3.71 9.44 12.32
CA ALA A 62 2.89 8.73 11.34
C ALA A 62 3.68 7.62 10.63
N ALA A 63 4.95 7.87 10.30
CA ALA A 63 5.84 6.86 9.74
C ALA A 63 6.08 5.70 10.71
N LYS A 64 6.23 5.99 12.01
CA LYS A 64 6.37 4.96 13.04
C LYS A 64 5.10 4.11 13.17
N ALA A 65 3.93 4.75 13.24
CA ALA A 65 2.65 4.04 13.26
C ALA A 65 2.46 3.15 12.03
N ALA A 66 2.93 3.57 10.85
CA ALA A 66 2.90 2.75 9.64
C ALA A 66 3.79 1.51 9.69
N ALA A 67 4.96 1.63 10.30
CA ALA A 67 5.84 0.49 10.51
C ALA A 67 5.20 -0.51 11.49
N GLU A 68 4.58 -0.03 12.58
CA GLU A 68 3.92 -0.87 13.58
C GLU A 68 2.70 -1.60 13.01
N ALA A 69 1.98 -1.01 12.05
CA ALA A 69 0.82 -1.63 11.40
C ALA A 69 1.17 -2.82 10.48
N VAL A 70 2.46 -3.02 10.16
CA VAL A 70 2.94 -4.08 9.25
C VAL A 70 3.44 -5.33 9.99
N ILE A 71 3.68 -5.22 11.29
CA ILE A 71 4.33 -6.26 12.13
C ILE A 71 3.31 -7.28 12.63
#